data_AF-A0A977KVP7-F1
#
_entry.id   AF-A0A977KVP7-F1
#
_cell.length_a   1.000
_cell.length_b   1.000
_cell.length_c   1.000
_cell.angle_alpha   90.00
_cell.angle_beta   90.00
_cell.angle_gamma   90.00
#
_symmetry.space_group_name_H-M   'P 1'
#
loop_
_entity.id
_entity.type
_entity.pdbx_description
1 polymer ?
#
loop_
_entity_poly.entity_id
_entity_poly.type
_entity_poly.pdbx_seq_one_letter_code
_entity_poly.pdbx_strand_id
1 'polypeptide(L)'
;MVHKKNWKEFERIVAAIHIAETKGATVIWNEQIKGRQFDVTIRFKQGLYSYLTIIECKKYTSRVSVDKVEAFVTKSRDANANKSIMISSSEFQSGCIEVAERHNIELFTLTKKIQIPEDLIGNTQEPALDIRNIILKLDGNKTHTLSEENGILEYLVIHSRLFNSNKIYRLGDIIAQNIYDNFPDEFNLPKKQIIDLEGDDKWFIDVPNEFNKKRIYSIQFSYEKILTRSYGGPPFDPHQIHKIHTIYELFDVVRNKVTTIDSLGLPLGFDTIFETGKFYVSPNLGGNYFCKRIDNNIAHLFLVESYAFGILIQVEFTQEIKYQSRYVEILDPKEIKRLTKMYKKIK
;
A
#
# COMPACT_ATOMS: atom_id res chain seq x y z
N MET A 1 -5.71 -8.48 1.51
CA MET A 1 -6.21 -8.85 0.15
C MET A 1 -6.63 -7.59 -0.62
N VAL A 2 -5.67 -6.73 -0.97
CA VAL A 2 -5.85 -5.44 -1.68
C VAL A 2 -4.69 -5.30 -2.71
N HIS A 3 -4.53 -4.24 -3.52
CA HIS A 3 -5.43 -3.91 -4.64
C HIS A 3 -5.12 -4.78 -5.88
N LYS A 4 -6.13 -5.27 -6.61
CA LYS A 4 -5.94 -6.18 -7.79
C LYS A 4 -5.35 -5.53 -9.06
N LYS A 5 -4.87 -4.27 -8.98
CA LYS A 5 -4.18 -3.51 -10.05
C LYS A 5 -3.20 -2.49 -9.44
N ASN A 6 -2.06 -2.96 -8.95
CA ASN A 6 -0.96 -2.14 -8.38
C ASN A 6 -0.48 -0.97 -9.28
N TRP A 7 -0.68 -1.06 -10.59
CA TRP A 7 -0.35 -0.01 -11.54
C TRP A 7 -1.23 1.24 -11.41
N LYS A 8 -2.53 1.10 -11.08
CA LYS A 8 -3.43 2.25 -10.88
C LYS A 8 -3.08 3.07 -9.65
N GLU A 9 -2.63 2.40 -8.60
CA GLU A 9 -2.13 3.06 -7.39
C GLU A 9 -0.85 3.86 -7.71
N PHE A 10 0.07 3.29 -8.49
CA PHE A 10 1.27 3.97 -8.95
C PHE A 10 0.97 5.21 -9.80
N GLU A 11 0.05 5.13 -10.76
CA GLU A 11 -0.41 6.30 -11.54
C GLU A 11 -1.07 7.37 -10.67
N ARG A 12 -1.90 6.96 -9.70
CA ARG A 12 -2.56 7.89 -8.77
C ARG A 12 -1.56 8.60 -7.86
N ILE A 13 -0.48 7.92 -7.44
CA ILE A 13 0.63 8.56 -6.72
C ILE A 13 1.30 9.61 -7.61
N VAL A 14 1.63 9.27 -8.87
CA VAL A 14 2.21 10.22 -9.84
C VAL A 14 1.29 11.44 -10.06
N ALA A 15 -0.01 11.22 -10.27
CA ALA A 15 -0.98 12.31 -10.40
C ALA A 15 -1.03 13.18 -9.14
N ALA A 16 -1.08 12.59 -7.95
CA ALA A 16 -1.14 13.33 -6.69
C ALA A 16 0.14 14.15 -6.42
N ILE A 17 1.31 13.64 -6.79
CA ILE A 17 2.57 14.39 -6.76
C ILE A 17 2.45 15.63 -7.65
N HIS A 18 2.05 15.48 -8.90
CA HIS A 18 1.93 16.64 -9.80
C HIS A 18 0.83 17.62 -9.37
N ILE A 19 -0.27 17.16 -8.77
CA ILE A 19 -1.30 18.02 -8.18
C ILE A 19 -0.77 18.83 -6.98
N ALA A 20 0.07 18.22 -6.14
CA ALA A 20 0.67 18.91 -5.00
C ALA A 20 1.71 19.97 -5.44
N GLU A 21 2.52 19.65 -6.45
CA GLU A 21 3.62 20.51 -6.90
C GLU A 21 3.21 21.61 -7.89
N THR A 22 2.19 21.40 -8.74
CA THR A 22 1.87 22.32 -9.85
C THR A 22 0.77 23.35 -9.53
N LYS A 23 1.16 24.45 -8.89
CA LYS A 23 0.25 25.60 -8.66
C LYS A 23 -0.24 26.21 -9.98
N GLY A 24 -1.56 26.32 -10.14
CA GLY A 24 -2.20 26.96 -11.29
C GLY A 24 -2.26 26.11 -12.57
N ALA A 25 -1.82 24.87 -12.53
CA ALA A 25 -2.00 23.91 -13.62
C ALA A 25 -3.29 23.09 -13.44
N THR A 26 -3.84 22.60 -14.55
CA THR A 26 -4.88 21.56 -14.56
C THR A 26 -4.21 20.21 -14.75
N VAL A 27 -4.25 19.36 -13.73
CA VAL A 27 -3.75 17.97 -13.81
C VAL A 27 -4.94 17.03 -13.97
N ILE A 28 -4.89 16.12 -14.95
CA ILE A 28 -5.94 15.13 -15.20
C ILE A 28 -5.31 13.73 -15.20
N TRP A 29 -5.85 12.83 -14.38
CA TRP A 29 -5.49 11.42 -14.35
C TRP A 29 -6.31 10.64 -15.38
N ASN A 30 -5.68 9.72 -16.11
CA ASN A 30 -6.31 8.78 -17.04
C ASN A 30 -7.15 9.47 -18.15
N GLU A 31 -6.59 10.50 -18.79
CA GLU A 31 -7.24 11.27 -19.86
C GLU A 31 -7.09 10.58 -21.23
N GLN A 32 -8.10 10.68 -22.11
CA GLN A 32 -7.94 10.34 -23.53
C GLN A 32 -7.77 11.59 -24.40
N ILE A 33 -6.69 11.63 -25.18
CA ILE A 33 -6.42 12.67 -26.19
C ILE A 33 -6.34 11.99 -27.57
N LYS A 34 -7.16 12.44 -28.52
CA LYS A 34 -7.24 11.89 -29.90
C LYS A 34 -7.33 10.35 -29.95
N GLY A 35 -8.14 9.76 -29.05
CA GLY A 35 -8.35 8.30 -28.99
C GLY A 35 -7.22 7.50 -28.32
N ARG A 36 -6.19 8.15 -27.74
CA ARG A 36 -5.17 7.48 -26.91
C ARG A 36 -5.26 7.92 -25.46
N GLN A 37 -5.24 6.96 -24.53
CA GLN A 37 -5.15 7.20 -23.08
C GLN A 37 -3.75 7.66 -22.69
N PHE A 38 -3.65 8.63 -21.79
CA PHE A 38 -2.44 9.07 -21.11
C PHE A 38 -2.66 9.01 -19.60
N ASP A 39 -1.64 8.57 -18.87
CA ASP A 39 -1.83 8.19 -17.47
C ASP A 39 -1.96 9.45 -16.60
N VAL A 40 -1.14 10.49 -16.85
CA VAL A 40 -1.38 11.84 -16.32
C VAL A 40 -1.12 12.87 -17.41
N THR A 41 -1.94 13.92 -17.46
CA THR A 41 -1.71 15.11 -18.27
C THR A 41 -1.68 16.35 -17.40
N ILE A 42 -0.88 17.35 -17.79
CA ILE A 42 -0.77 18.63 -17.10
C ILE A 42 -0.90 19.73 -18.15
N ARG A 43 -1.87 20.63 -17.95
CA ARG A 43 -2.05 21.81 -18.78
C ARG A 43 -1.87 23.08 -17.97
N PHE A 44 -1.07 24.00 -18.47
CA PHE A 44 -0.85 25.31 -17.86
C PHE A 44 -0.67 26.39 -18.93
N LYS A 45 -0.77 27.65 -18.52
CA LYS A 45 -0.49 28.81 -19.38
C LYS A 45 0.73 29.56 -18.86
N GLN A 46 1.60 29.99 -19.76
CA GLN A 46 2.70 30.89 -19.44
C GLN A 46 2.70 32.03 -20.47
N GLY A 47 2.42 33.26 -20.02
CA GLY A 47 2.16 34.39 -20.90
C GLY A 47 0.95 34.11 -21.82
N LEU A 48 1.15 34.29 -23.12
CA LEU A 48 0.12 34.07 -24.15
C LEU A 48 -0.03 32.59 -24.57
N TYR A 49 0.87 31.72 -24.13
CA TYR A 49 1.00 30.36 -24.65
C TYR A 49 0.41 29.31 -23.69
N SER A 50 -0.19 28.28 -24.27
CA SER A 50 -0.72 27.11 -23.53
C SER A 50 0.20 25.92 -23.76
N TYR A 51 0.49 25.18 -22.68
CA TYR A 51 1.40 24.05 -22.69
C TYR A 51 0.67 22.78 -22.26
N LEU A 52 0.98 21.67 -22.94
CA LEU A 52 0.59 20.32 -22.59
C LEU A 52 1.84 19.51 -22.23
N THR A 53 1.92 19.06 -20.98
CA THR A 53 2.82 17.98 -20.56
C THR A 53 2.01 16.69 -20.47
N ILE A 54 2.55 15.59 -20.96
CA ILE A 54 1.96 14.25 -20.78
C ILE A 54 2.93 13.33 -20.05
N ILE A 55 2.37 12.40 -19.28
CA ILE A 55 3.11 11.49 -18.43
C ILE A 55 2.61 10.06 -18.66
N GLU A 56 3.56 9.15 -18.90
CA GLU A 56 3.35 7.72 -19.02
C GLU A 56 3.94 7.00 -17.81
N CYS A 57 3.16 6.15 -17.18
CA CYS A 57 3.58 5.37 -16.02
C CYS A 57 3.99 3.94 -16.40
N LYS A 58 5.03 3.40 -15.77
CA LYS A 58 5.51 2.03 -15.97
C LYS A 58 5.75 1.34 -14.62
N LYS A 59 4.70 0.71 -14.09
CA LYS A 59 4.75 -0.09 -12.85
C LYS A 59 5.32 -1.48 -13.14
N TYR A 60 6.64 -1.58 -13.29
CA TYR A 60 7.38 -2.83 -13.56
C TYR A 60 8.18 -3.32 -12.35
N THR A 61 8.72 -4.54 -12.48
CA THR A 61 9.70 -5.18 -11.57
C THR A 61 11.06 -5.42 -12.26
N SER A 62 11.16 -5.08 -13.55
CA SER A 62 12.34 -5.22 -14.40
C SER A 62 12.60 -3.92 -15.14
N ARG A 63 13.81 -3.74 -15.69
CA ARG A 63 14.18 -2.51 -16.39
C ARG A 63 13.24 -2.22 -17.57
N VAL A 64 12.84 -0.96 -17.72
CA VAL A 64 12.06 -0.49 -18.88
C VAL A 64 12.91 -0.60 -20.15
N SER A 65 12.34 -1.17 -21.21
CA SER A 65 13.07 -1.37 -22.48
C SER A 65 13.00 -0.17 -23.41
N VAL A 66 14.00 -0.06 -24.31
CA VAL A 66 14.13 1.02 -25.30
C VAL A 66 12.85 1.18 -26.13
N ASP A 67 12.27 0.08 -26.62
CA ASP A 67 11.03 0.04 -27.40
C ASP A 67 9.85 0.76 -26.71
N LYS A 68 9.80 0.75 -25.37
CA LYS A 68 8.73 1.44 -24.62
C LYS A 68 8.91 2.95 -24.67
N VAL A 69 10.15 3.43 -24.60
CA VAL A 69 10.47 4.84 -24.72
C VAL A 69 10.23 5.30 -26.16
N GLU A 70 10.68 4.54 -27.17
CA GLU A 70 10.43 4.84 -28.59
C GLU A 70 8.92 4.87 -28.93
N ALA A 71 8.15 3.88 -28.48
CA ALA A 71 6.69 3.90 -28.66
C ALA A 71 6.04 5.13 -28.01
N PHE A 72 6.57 5.58 -26.87
CA PHE A 72 6.09 6.80 -26.20
C PHE A 72 6.45 8.08 -26.96
N VAL A 73 7.58 8.15 -27.68
CA VAL A 73 7.95 9.29 -28.55
C VAL A 73 6.87 9.58 -29.60
N THR A 74 6.32 8.53 -30.22
CA THR A 74 5.22 8.69 -31.20
C THR A 74 3.91 9.06 -30.51
N LYS A 75 3.58 8.42 -29.38
CA LYS A 75 2.35 8.63 -28.60
C LYS A 75 2.17 10.11 -28.16
N SER A 76 3.06 10.61 -27.30
CA SER A 76 4.05 11.59 -27.75
C SER A 76 3.58 12.72 -28.67
N ARG A 77 4.20 12.74 -29.83
CA ARG A 77 4.03 13.72 -30.91
C ARG A 77 2.59 13.77 -31.42
N ASP A 78 1.90 12.64 -31.51
CA ASP A 78 0.52 12.60 -31.99
C ASP A 78 -0.44 13.39 -31.09
N ALA A 79 -0.15 13.48 -29.78
CA ALA A 79 -0.90 14.32 -28.84
C ALA A 79 -0.55 15.82 -28.93
N ASN A 80 0.45 16.22 -29.72
CA ASN A 80 1.04 17.56 -29.75
C ASN A 80 1.56 18.04 -28.38
N ALA A 81 2.11 17.14 -27.57
CA ALA A 81 2.66 17.49 -26.26
C ALA A 81 3.93 18.36 -26.38
N ASN A 82 4.01 19.42 -25.57
CA ASN A 82 5.19 20.29 -25.48
C ASN A 82 6.31 19.66 -24.65
N LYS A 83 5.95 18.83 -23.68
CA LYS A 83 6.87 18.04 -22.86
C LYS A 83 6.28 16.66 -22.60
N SER A 84 7.14 15.65 -22.57
CA SER A 84 6.72 14.26 -22.38
C SER A 84 7.60 13.62 -21.33
N ILE A 85 6.99 12.92 -20.38
CA ILE A 85 7.67 12.34 -19.22
C ILE A 85 7.30 10.86 -19.11
N MET A 86 8.26 9.98 -18.86
CA MET A 86 8.00 8.60 -18.49
C MET A 86 8.48 8.34 -17.07
N ILE A 87 7.57 7.87 -16.20
CA ILE A 87 7.86 7.59 -14.79
C ILE A 87 7.71 6.10 -14.54
N SER A 88 8.75 5.47 -14.01
CA SER A 88 8.83 4.03 -13.79
C SER A 88 9.04 3.67 -12.32
N SER A 89 8.57 2.50 -11.89
CA SER A 89 8.93 1.94 -10.56
C SER A 89 10.16 1.01 -10.61
N SER A 90 10.90 1.05 -11.71
CA SER A 90 12.13 0.29 -11.96
C SER A 90 13.03 1.10 -12.88
N GLU A 91 14.32 0.79 -12.90
CA GLU A 91 15.29 1.49 -13.74
C GLU A 91 14.99 1.35 -15.24
N PHE A 92 15.75 2.05 -16.08
CA PHE A 92 15.68 1.98 -17.54
C PHE A 92 16.88 1.22 -18.10
N GLN A 93 16.75 0.61 -19.27
CA GLN A 93 17.92 0.14 -20.04
C GLN A 93 18.77 1.34 -20.48
N SER A 94 20.10 1.19 -20.62
CA SER A 94 21.03 2.28 -20.96
C SER A 94 20.62 3.04 -22.23
N GLY A 95 20.27 2.34 -23.30
CA GLY A 95 19.82 2.95 -24.57
C GLY A 95 18.52 3.77 -24.46
N CYS A 96 17.77 3.68 -23.35
CA CYS A 96 16.62 4.56 -23.12
C CYS A 96 17.04 6.02 -22.97
N ILE A 97 18.22 6.27 -22.39
CA ILE A 97 18.75 7.63 -22.14
C ILE A 97 19.01 8.33 -23.48
N GLU A 98 19.71 7.67 -24.40
CA GLU A 98 19.99 8.19 -25.75
C GLU A 98 18.70 8.54 -26.53
N VAL A 99 17.68 7.67 -26.45
CA VAL A 99 16.36 7.93 -27.08
C VAL A 99 15.66 9.10 -26.41
N ALA A 100 15.70 9.17 -25.08
CA ALA A 100 15.04 10.22 -24.31
C ALA A 100 15.64 11.60 -24.61
N GLU A 101 16.97 11.72 -24.62
CA GLU A 101 17.69 12.95 -24.98
C GLU A 101 17.38 13.37 -26.43
N ARG A 102 17.49 12.44 -27.40
CA ARG A 102 17.22 12.70 -28.82
C ARG A 102 15.79 13.20 -29.08
N HIS A 103 14.83 12.81 -28.25
CA HIS A 103 13.41 13.09 -28.45
C HIS A 103 12.80 14.02 -27.39
N ASN A 104 13.61 14.62 -26.50
CA ASN A 104 13.18 15.49 -25.39
C ASN A 104 12.09 14.83 -24.49
N ILE A 105 12.27 13.54 -24.21
CA ILE A 105 11.53 12.82 -23.18
C ILE A 105 12.33 12.93 -21.87
N GLU A 106 11.66 13.12 -20.75
CA GLU A 106 12.29 12.96 -19.44
C GLU A 106 11.96 11.60 -18.83
N LEU A 107 12.98 10.93 -18.28
CA LEU A 107 12.85 9.64 -17.64
C LEU A 107 13.03 9.81 -16.14
N PHE A 108 12.07 9.35 -15.36
CA PHE A 108 12.18 9.32 -13.91
C PHE A 108 11.92 7.93 -13.34
N THR A 109 12.65 7.59 -12.27
CA THR A 109 12.33 6.45 -11.42
C THR A 109 11.66 6.97 -10.15
N LEU A 110 10.46 6.48 -9.83
CA LEU A 110 9.74 6.79 -8.60
C LEU A 110 9.83 5.60 -7.62
N THR A 111 10.50 5.80 -6.49
CA THR A 111 10.62 4.80 -5.43
C THR A 111 9.94 5.27 -4.14
N LYS A 112 9.64 4.33 -3.24
CA LYS A 112 9.04 4.57 -1.93
C LYS A 112 10.06 4.16 -0.86
N LYS A 113 10.30 5.03 0.13
CA LYS A 113 11.14 4.71 1.30
C LYS A 113 10.41 5.07 2.58
N ILE A 114 10.85 4.48 3.69
CA ILE A 114 10.50 4.92 5.04
C ILE A 114 11.74 5.66 5.56
N GLN A 115 11.58 6.92 5.97
CA GLN A 115 12.65 7.77 6.49
C GLN A 115 12.25 8.27 7.88
N ILE A 116 12.51 7.44 8.89
CA ILE A 116 12.20 7.76 10.28
C ILE A 116 13.23 8.78 10.80
N PRO A 117 12.80 9.89 11.43
CA PRO A 117 13.69 10.83 12.11
C PRO A 117 14.59 10.14 13.15
N GLU A 118 15.86 10.52 13.21
CA GLU A 118 16.84 9.88 14.10
C GLU A 118 16.52 10.06 15.59
N ASP A 119 15.88 11.16 15.96
CA ASP A 119 15.41 11.46 17.32
C ASP A 119 14.24 10.56 17.78
N LEU A 120 13.53 9.95 16.83
CA LEU A 120 12.51 8.92 17.11
C LEU A 120 13.08 7.51 17.17
N ILE A 121 14.35 7.29 16.84
CA ILE A 121 14.99 5.97 16.87
C ILE A 121 15.71 5.79 18.21
N GLY A 122 15.30 4.78 18.98
CA GLY A 122 15.92 4.44 20.25
C GLY A 122 17.38 4.00 20.09
N ASN A 123 18.24 4.42 21.03
CA ASN A 123 19.67 4.11 21.02
C ASN A 123 19.97 2.64 21.35
N THR A 124 19.06 1.94 22.03
CA THR A 124 19.22 0.53 22.39
C THR A 124 18.86 -0.37 21.23
N GLN A 125 19.74 -1.33 20.93
CA GLN A 125 19.48 -2.39 19.96
C GLN A 125 19.16 -3.71 20.67
N GLU A 126 18.06 -4.34 20.28
CA GLU A 126 17.58 -5.59 20.89
C GLU A 126 17.30 -6.65 19.81
N PRO A 127 17.69 -7.93 20.04
CA PRO A 127 17.34 -9.01 19.14
C PRO A 127 15.84 -9.28 19.18
N ALA A 128 15.18 -9.21 18.03
CA ALA A 128 13.79 -9.59 17.88
C ALA A 128 13.65 -10.70 16.84
N LEU A 129 12.50 -11.35 16.86
CA LEU A 129 12.10 -12.37 15.90
C LEU A 129 11.10 -11.74 14.92
N ASP A 130 11.52 -11.55 13.67
CA ASP A 130 10.60 -11.21 12.59
C ASP A 130 9.87 -12.48 12.13
N ILE A 131 8.54 -12.39 11.98
CA ILE A 131 7.68 -13.49 11.52
C ILE A 131 6.76 -12.95 10.43
N ARG A 132 6.87 -13.53 9.24
CA ARG A 132 6.23 -13.04 8.02
C ARG A 132 5.86 -14.17 7.07
N ASN A 133 5.14 -13.84 6.01
CA ASN A 133 4.59 -14.75 5.00
C ASN A 133 3.82 -15.93 5.61
N ILE A 134 2.93 -15.66 6.58
CA ILE A 134 2.12 -16.71 7.21
C ILE A 134 1.06 -17.21 6.21
N ILE A 135 1.22 -18.46 5.75
CA ILE A 135 0.36 -19.13 4.78
C ILE A 135 -0.34 -20.31 5.47
N LEU A 136 -1.67 -20.26 5.49
CA LEU A 136 -2.52 -21.35 5.94
C LEU A 136 -2.86 -22.26 4.74
N LYS A 137 -2.57 -23.56 4.86
CA LYS A 137 -2.98 -24.58 3.89
C LYS A 137 -4.31 -25.20 4.30
N LEU A 138 -5.35 -24.92 3.51
CA LEU A 138 -6.76 -25.23 3.74
C LEU A 138 -7.28 -26.30 2.77
N ASP A 139 -8.34 -26.99 3.19
CA ASP A 139 -8.96 -28.10 2.44
C ASP A 139 -9.18 -27.82 0.94
N GLY A 140 -8.85 -28.83 0.11
CA GLY A 140 -8.94 -28.76 -1.35
C GLY A 140 -7.77 -28.01 -2.00
N ASN A 141 -6.56 -28.15 -1.47
CA ASN A 141 -5.32 -27.48 -1.93
C ASN A 141 -5.43 -25.96 -2.02
N LYS A 142 -6.22 -25.34 -1.13
CA LYS A 142 -6.39 -23.88 -1.09
C LYS A 142 -5.38 -23.29 -0.12
N THR A 143 -4.65 -22.29 -0.55
CA THR A 143 -3.81 -21.48 0.36
C THR A 143 -4.52 -20.20 0.75
N HIS A 144 -4.23 -19.72 1.95
CA HIS A 144 -4.64 -18.41 2.42
C HIS A 144 -3.47 -17.74 3.15
N THR A 145 -2.88 -16.73 2.53
CA THR A 145 -1.84 -15.90 3.14
C THR A 145 -2.49 -14.83 4.01
N LEU A 146 -2.10 -14.75 5.28
CA LEU A 146 -2.51 -13.67 6.16
C LEU A 146 -1.96 -12.34 5.64
N SER A 147 -2.74 -11.28 5.77
CA SER A 147 -2.36 -9.96 5.29
C SER A 147 -1.32 -9.32 6.21
N GLU A 148 -0.34 -8.62 5.63
CA GLU A 148 0.69 -7.86 6.38
C GLU A 148 0.53 -6.34 6.20
N GLU A 149 -0.35 -5.94 5.29
CA GLU A 149 -0.72 -4.55 5.03
C GLU A 149 -1.43 -3.93 6.25
N ASN A 150 -1.15 -2.66 6.54
CA ASN A 150 -1.89 -1.85 7.52
C ASN A 150 -1.88 -2.40 8.97
N GLY A 151 -0.79 -3.05 9.39
CA GLY A 151 -0.59 -3.54 10.77
C GLY A 151 -1.43 -4.77 11.15
N ILE A 152 -2.17 -5.36 10.21
CA ILE A 152 -3.16 -6.40 10.50
C ILE A 152 -2.56 -7.75 10.94
N LEU A 153 -1.31 -8.06 10.58
CA LEU A 153 -0.71 -9.38 10.85
C LEU A 153 -0.69 -9.72 12.34
N GLU A 154 -0.27 -8.79 13.19
CA GLU A 154 -0.20 -8.99 14.64
C GLU A 154 -1.58 -9.31 15.22
N TYR A 155 -2.61 -8.55 14.81
CA TYR A 155 -4.01 -8.81 15.17
C TYR A 155 -4.45 -10.22 14.70
N LEU A 156 -4.12 -10.63 13.48
CA LEU A 156 -4.47 -11.96 12.99
C LEU A 156 -3.75 -13.08 13.77
N VAL A 157 -2.48 -12.89 14.14
CA VAL A 157 -1.71 -13.88 14.92
C VAL A 157 -2.25 -14.02 16.35
N ILE A 158 -2.60 -12.92 17.00
CA ILE A 158 -3.14 -12.91 18.38
C ILE A 158 -4.57 -13.47 18.43
N HIS A 159 -5.42 -13.11 17.47
CA HIS A 159 -6.87 -13.37 17.54
C HIS A 159 -7.35 -14.57 16.70
N SER A 160 -6.51 -15.14 15.83
CA SER A 160 -6.84 -16.40 15.12
C SER A 160 -6.75 -17.61 16.05
N ARG A 161 -7.71 -18.53 15.91
CA ARG A 161 -7.88 -19.68 16.79
C ARG A 161 -7.94 -20.97 16.01
N LEU A 162 -7.16 -21.96 16.44
CA LEU A 162 -7.23 -23.32 15.91
C LEU A 162 -8.03 -24.21 16.87
N PHE A 163 -8.72 -25.17 16.29
CA PHE A 163 -9.58 -26.13 16.99
C PHE A 163 -9.20 -27.53 16.57
N ASN A 164 -8.98 -28.41 17.54
CA ASN A 164 -8.77 -29.84 17.34
C ASN A 164 -9.56 -30.59 18.42
N SER A 165 -10.53 -31.41 18.01
CA SER A 165 -11.55 -31.98 18.90
C SER A 165 -12.12 -30.94 19.87
N ASN A 166 -11.90 -31.11 21.19
CA ASN A 166 -12.41 -30.21 22.24
C ASN A 166 -11.38 -29.16 22.70
N LYS A 167 -10.21 -29.08 22.05
CA LYS A 167 -9.13 -28.15 22.40
C LYS A 167 -9.12 -26.93 21.48
N ILE A 168 -8.77 -25.78 22.04
CA ILE A 168 -8.64 -24.50 21.34
C ILE A 168 -7.23 -23.97 21.58
N TYR A 169 -6.57 -23.52 20.52
CA TYR A 169 -5.22 -22.98 20.52
C TYR A 169 -5.21 -21.60 19.85
N ARG A 170 -4.29 -20.70 20.23
CA ARG A 170 -4.05 -19.46 19.48
C ARG A 170 -3.03 -19.72 18.39
N LEU A 171 -3.14 -19.02 17.26
CA LEU A 171 -2.16 -19.13 16.18
C LEU A 171 -0.75 -18.71 16.66
N GLY A 172 -0.64 -17.60 17.40
CA GLY A 172 0.63 -17.16 17.99
C GLY A 172 1.30 -18.21 18.88
N ASP A 173 0.54 -18.92 19.72
CA ASP A 173 1.10 -19.93 20.64
C ASP A 173 1.71 -21.11 19.85
N ILE A 174 1.02 -21.59 18.80
CA ILE A 174 1.51 -22.67 17.93
C ILE A 174 2.78 -22.23 17.18
N ILE A 175 2.80 -21.00 16.65
CA ILE A 175 3.96 -20.45 15.94
C ILE A 175 5.16 -20.33 16.90
N ALA A 176 4.96 -19.73 18.08
CA ALA A 176 6.03 -19.52 19.06
C ALA A 176 6.66 -20.84 19.53
N GLN A 177 5.83 -21.85 19.84
CA GLN A 177 6.30 -23.19 20.23
C GLN A 177 7.17 -23.84 19.14
N ASN A 178 6.82 -23.68 17.87
CA ASN A 178 7.56 -24.27 16.74
C ASN A 178 8.82 -23.49 16.34
N ILE A 179 9.04 -22.29 16.88
CA ILE A 179 10.26 -21.52 16.68
C ILE A 179 11.23 -21.67 17.87
N TYR A 180 10.73 -21.88 19.08
CA TYR A 180 11.54 -21.92 20.30
C TYR A 180 12.73 -22.89 20.20
N ASP A 181 12.47 -24.13 19.75
CA ASP A 181 13.48 -25.18 19.58
C ASP A 181 14.41 -24.96 18.36
N ASN A 182 14.07 -24.00 17.47
CA ASN A 182 14.75 -23.76 16.19
C ASN A 182 15.23 -22.30 16.03
N PHE A 183 15.32 -21.56 17.13
CA PHE A 183 15.63 -20.13 17.14
C PHE A 183 16.93 -19.84 16.36
N PRO A 184 17.00 -18.82 15.49
CA PRO A 184 18.20 -18.57 14.71
C PRO A 184 19.35 -18.07 15.60
N ASP A 185 20.54 -18.66 15.46
CA ASP A 185 21.75 -18.10 16.08
C ASP A 185 22.19 -16.82 15.35
N GLU A 186 22.24 -16.90 14.01
CA GLU A 186 22.64 -15.82 13.11
C GLU A 186 21.53 -14.78 12.88
N PHE A 187 21.93 -13.53 12.68
CA PHE A 187 21.04 -12.42 12.34
C PHE A 187 20.84 -12.30 10.82
N ASN A 188 19.65 -11.86 10.40
CA ASN A 188 19.27 -11.62 9.00
C ASN A 188 19.41 -12.85 8.07
N LEU A 189 19.29 -14.05 8.65
CA LEU A 189 19.26 -15.32 7.92
C LEU A 189 17.81 -15.87 7.88
N PRO A 190 17.04 -15.61 6.82
CA PRO A 190 15.64 -16.01 6.74
C PRO A 190 15.47 -17.52 6.61
N LYS A 191 14.92 -18.12 7.67
CA LYS A 191 14.46 -19.51 7.69
C LYS A 191 13.00 -19.61 7.26
N LYS A 192 12.56 -20.81 6.87
CA LYS A 192 11.15 -21.15 6.60
C LYS A 192 10.75 -22.31 7.51
N GLN A 193 9.60 -22.19 8.15
CA GLN A 193 8.99 -23.27 8.92
C GLN A 193 7.75 -23.79 8.20
N ILE A 194 7.53 -25.09 8.35
CA ILE A 194 6.28 -25.77 8.00
C ILE A 194 5.86 -26.54 9.25
N ILE A 195 4.66 -26.23 9.76
CA ILE A 195 4.01 -26.97 10.84
C ILE A 195 2.89 -27.76 10.18
N ASP A 196 3.07 -29.06 10.03
CA ASP A 196 1.99 -29.94 9.58
C ASP A 196 1.13 -30.32 10.80
N LEU A 197 -0.19 -30.18 10.66
CA LEU A 197 -1.14 -30.31 11.75
C LEU A 197 -1.63 -31.76 11.82
N GLU A 198 -0.78 -32.61 12.40
CA GLU A 198 -0.99 -34.05 12.53
C GLU A 198 -2.03 -34.45 13.58
N GLY A 199 -2.36 -35.75 13.62
CA GLY A 199 -3.33 -36.37 14.52
C GLY A 199 -4.56 -36.95 13.81
N ASP A 200 -5.24 -37.89 14.46
CA ASP A 200 -6.48 -38.51 13.95
C ASP A 200 -7.64 -37.49 13.84
N ASP A 201 -7.61 -36.47 14.70
CA ASP A 201 -8.63 -35.44 14.80
C ASP A 201 -8.44 -34.30 13.80
N LYS A 202 -9.55 -33.85 13.21
CA LYS A 202 -9.52 -32.78 12.19
C LYS A 202 -9.26 -31.41 12.81
N TRP A 203 -8.24 -30.73 12.30
CA TRP A 203 -7.94 -29.34 12.62
C TRP A 203 -8.81 -28.34 11.84
N PHE A 204 -9.29 -27.31 12.52
CA PHE A 204 -10.00 -26.17 11.95
C PHE A 204 -9.39 -24.85 12.43
N ILE A 205 -9.57 -23.77 11.68
CA ILE A 205 -9.14 -22.42 12.04
C ILE A 205 -10.22 -21.36 11.80
N ASP A 206 -10.33 -20.44 12.77
CA ASP A 206 -11.01 -19.16 12.67
C ASP A 206 -9.98 -18.06 12.44
N VAL A 207 -10.16 -17.27 11.37
CA VAL A 207 -9.35 -16.07 11.08
C VAL A 207 -10.28 -14.85 11.16
N PRO A 208 -10.10 -13.97 12.15
CA PRO A 208 -10.99 -12.84 12.42
C PRO A 208 -11.28 -11.99 11.19
N ASN A 209 -12.57 -11.69 10.98
CA ASN A 209 -13.09 -10.89 9.86
C ASN A 209 -12.84 -11.45 8.43
N GLU A 210 -12.11 -12.55 8.29
CA GLU A 210 -11.89 -13.25 7.02
C GLU A 210 -12.80 -14.47 6.87
N PHE A 211 -12.69 -15.47 7.75
CA PHE A 211 -13.51 -16.68 7.73
C PHE A 211 -13.57 -17.43 9.07
N ASN A 212 -14.51 -18.37 9.17
CA ASN A 212 -14.75 -19.19 10.36
C ASN A 212 -14.72 -20.69 9.98
N LYS A 213 -14.19 -21.52 10.89
CA LYS A 213 -14.11 -22.99 10.88
C LYS A 213 -13.72 -23.56 9.52
N LYS A 214 -12.62 -23.06 8.95
CA LYS A 214 -12.01 -23.68 7.76
C LYS A 214 -11.10 -24.81 8.20
N ARG A 215 -11.25 -25.98 7.59
CA ARG A 215 -10.33 -27.10 7.81
C ARG A 215 -8.95 -26.72 7.27
N ILE A 216 -7.95 -26.93 8.11
CA ILE A 216 -6.54 -26.60 7.90
C ILE A 216 -5.72 -27.87 8.15
N TYR A 217 -4.61 -28.02 7.44
CA TYR A 217 -3.70 -29.16 7.62
C TYR A 217 -2.23 -28.78 7.76
N SER A 218 -1.86 -27.52 7.48
CA SER A 218 -0.48 -27.06 7.59
C SER A 218 -0.41 -25.53 7.68
N ILE A 219 0.54 -25.03 8.47
CA ILE A 219 0.88 -23.61 8.61
C ILE A 219 2.30 -23.44 8.11
N GLN A 220 2.54 -22.48 7.22
CA GLN A 220 3.88 -22.15 6.74
C GLN A 220 4.18 -20.69 7.06
N PHE A 221 5.41 -20.38 7.42
CA PHE A 221 5.86 -18.99 7.59
C PHE A 221 7.37 -18.89 7.39
N SER A 222 7.82 -17.65 7.16
CA SER A 222 9.24 -17.28 7.16
C SER A 222 9.56 -16.56 8.47
N TYR A 223 10.73 -16.80 9.03
CA TYR A 223 11.19 -16.13 10.24
C TYR A 223 12.68 -15.83 10.19
N GLU A 224 13.09 -14.74 10.82
CA GLU A 224 14.50 -14.40 11.03
C GLU A 224 14.71 -13.67 12.34
N LYS A 225 15.91 -13.84 12.89
CA LYS A 225 16.39 -13.01 14.00
C LYS A 225 16.93 -11.72 13.42
N ILE A 226 16.37 -10.60 13.83
CA ILE A 226 16.76 -9.26 13.39
C ILE A 226 17.22 -8.43 14.58
N LEU A 227 18.04 -7.42 14.30
CA LEU A 227 18.44 -6.44 15.31
C LEU A 227 17.51 -5.23 15.21
N THR A 228 16.60 -5.10 16.17
CA THR A 228 15.63 -4.00 16.23
C THR A 228 16.14 -2.85 17.09
N ARG A 229 15.47 -1.70 16.99
CA ARG A 229 15.55 -0.58 17.93
C ARG A 229 14.14 -0.27 18.38
N SER A 230 13.97 0.08 19.65
CA SER A 230 12.73 0.69 20.14
C SER A 230 12.55 2.07 19.51
N TYR A 231 11.32 2.60 19.52
CA TYR A 231 11.09 4.01 19.18
C TYR A 231 11.23 4.89 20.42
N GLY A 232 11.95 6.00 20.29
CA GLY A 232 11.93 7.09 21.26
C GLY A 232 10.73 7.99 20.97
N GLY A 233 9.86 8.22 21.97
CA GLY A 233 8.70 9.11 21.82
C GLY A 233 7.37 8.53 22.33
N PRO A 234 6.24 9.13 21.95
CA PRO A 234 4.92 8.62 22.31
C PRO A 234 4.67 7.21 21.71
N PRO A 235 3.83 6.38 22.35
CA PRO A 235 3.56 5.01 21.91
C PRO A 235 2.66 4.99 20.67
N PHE A 236 3.25 5.25 19.51
CA PHE A 236 2.66 4.95 18.22
C PHE A 236 3.04 3.54 17.77
N ASP A 237 2.11 2.89 17.09
CA ASP A 237 2.35 1.59 16.49
C ASP A 237 3.43 1.70 15.39
N PRO A 238 4.41 0.77 15.33
CA PRO A 238 5.48 0.79 14.32
C PRO A 238 5.00 0.96 12.88
N HIS A 239 3.88 0.33 12.52
CA HIS A 239 3.31 0.46 11.19
C HIS A 239 2.78 1.87 10.91
N GLN A 240 2.20 2.53 11.91
CA GLN A 240 1.74 3.92 11.79
C GLN A 240 2.92 4.89 11.66
N ILE A 241 4.01 4.68 12.43
CA ILE A 241 5.26 5.43 12.29
C ILE A 241 5.82 5.29 10.86
N HIS A 242 5.89 4.05 10.34
CA HIS A 242 6.35 3.78 8.97
C HIS A 242 5.50 4.50 7.90
N LYS A 243 4.19 4.63 8.12
CA LYS A 243 3.29 5.35 7.21
C LYS A 243 3.48 6.87 7.27
N ILE A 244 3.52 7.45 8.46
CA ILE A 244 3.73 8.89 8.67
C ILE A 244 5.08 9.33 8.10
N HIS A 245 6.10 8.49 8.23
CA HIS A 245 7.46 8.73 7.72
C HIS A 245 7.74 8.07 6.36
N THR A 246 6.70 7.73 5.59
CA THR A 246 6.88 7.33 4.20
C THR A 246 7.18 8.56 3.34
N ILE A 247 8.23 8.45 2.53
CA ILE A 247 8.57 9.40 1.47
C ILE A 247 8.57 8.72 0.09
N TYR A 248 8.42 9.53 -0.95
CA TYR A 248 8.71 9.14 -2.32
C TYR A 248 9.97 9.84 -2.81
N GLU A 249 10.84 9.10 -3.48
CA GLU A 249 11.99 9.66 -4.20
C GLU A 249 11.72 9.60 -5.70
N LEU A 250 11.69 10.77 -6.34
CA LEU A 250 11.61 10.94 -7.78
C LEU A 250 13.01 11.23 -8.31
N PHE A 251 13.64 10.24 -8.96
CA PHE A 251 14.99 10.32 -9.51
C PHE A 251 14.96 10.64 -11.00
N ASP A 252 15.49 11.79 -11.39
CA ASP A 252 15.76 12.16 -12.79
C ASP A 252 16.94 11.34 -13.31
N VAL A 253 16.65 10.42 -14.24
CA VAL A 253 17.62 9.45 -14.77
C VAL A 253 18.66 10.11 -15.66
N VAL A 254 18.32 11.22 -16.33
CA VAL A 254 19.22 11.93 -17.26
C VAL A 254 20.11 12.90 -16.50
N ARG A 255 19.56 13.62 -15.52
CA ARG A 255 20.27 14.65 -14.75
C ARG A 255 20.88 14.13 -13.44
N ASN A 256 20.70 12.85 -13.13
CA ASN A 256 21.17 12.20 -11.90
C ASN A 256 20.76 12.97 -10.63
N LYS A 257 19.49 13.41 -10.55
CA LYS A 257 18.97 14.24 -9.46
C LYS A 257 17.80 13.57 -8.76
N VAL A 258 17.87 13.44 -7.43
CA VAL A 258 16.74 13.02 -6.59
C VAL A 258 15.92 14.25 -6.15
N THR A 259 14.60 14.12 -6.18
CA THR A 259 13.65 15.01 -5.50
C THR A 259 12.83 14.19 -4.50
N THR A 260 12.84 14.59 -3.23
CA THR A 260 12.13 13.90 -2.16
C THR A 260 10.77 14.54 -1.91
N ILE A 261 9.73 13.72 -1.78
CA ILE A 261 8.33 14.14 -1.62
C ILE A 261 7.73 13.44 -0.40
N ASP A 262 7.15 14.19 0.52
CA ASP A 262 6.41 13.67 1.67
C ASP A 262 5.10 13.02 1.20
N SER A 263 4.88 11.75 1.56
CA SER A 263 3.65 11.03 1.18
C SER A 263 2.41 11.48 1.95
N LEU A 264 2.56 11.88 3.22
CA LEU A 264 1.47 12.31 4.09
C LEU A 264 0.79 13.56 3.52
N GLY A 265 1.59 14.43 2.89
CA GLY A 265 1.16 15.63 2.18
C GLY A 265 0.35 15.39 0.91
N LEU A 266 0.40 14.21 0.28
CA LEU A 266 -0.20 13.97 -1.04
C LEU A 266 -1.73 13.80 -1.03
N PRO A 267 -2.47 14.47 -1.95
CA PRO A 267 -3.92 14.33 -2.09
C PRO A 267 -4.27 13.10 -2.95
N LEU A 268 -3.96 11.90 -2.48
CA LEU A 268 -4.17 10.66 -3.25
C LEU A 268 -5.65 10.42 -3.65
N GLY A 269 -6.58 11.03 -2.93
CA GLY A 269 -8.01 11.09 -3.24
C GLY A 269 -8.43 12.32 -4.03
N PHE A 270 -7.59 12.93 -4.86
CA PHE A 270 -7.90 14.17 -5.58
C PHE A 270 -9.22 14.15 -6.37
N ASP A 271 -9.69 12.97 -6.79
CA ASP A 271 -10.94 12.71 -7.50
C ASP A 271 -12.09 12.23 -6.58
N THR A 272 -11.88 12.16 -5.27
CA THR A 272 -12.87 11.67 -4.30
C THR A 272 -13.87 12.75 -3.93
N ILE A 273 -15.14 12.36 -3.97
CA ILE A 273 -16.27 13.10 -3.40
C ILE A 273 -16.87 12.20 -2.32
N PHE A 274 -17.06 12.73 -1.11
CA PHE A 274 -17.76 11.99 -0.07
C PHE A 274 -19.26 11.85 -0.40
N GLU A 275 -19.77 10.64 -0.31
CA GLU A 275 -21.18 10.29 -0.46
C GLU A 275 -21.62 9.42 0.72
N THR A 276 -22.88 9.58 1.13
CA THR A 276 -23.46 8.82 2.24
C THR A 276 -23.64 7.35 1.84
N GLY A 277 -23.28 6.43 2.74
CA GLY A 277 -23.40 4.99 2.52
C GLY A 277 -22.21 4.33 1.80
N LYS A 278 -21.19 5.11 1.43
CA LYS A 278 -19.97 4.60 0.77
C LYS A 278 -18.84 4.30 1.76
N PHE A 279 -17.89 3.47 1.30
CA PHE A 279 -16.67 3.11 2.02
C PHE A 279 -15.44 3.77 1.39
N TYR A 280 -14.49 4.18 2.23
CA TYR A 280 -13.29 4.91 1.83
C TYR A 280 -12.08 4.38 2.60
N VAL A 281 -10.91 4.31 1.95
CA VAL A 281 -9.63 4.08 2.63
C VAL A 281 -8.89 5.41 2.74
N SER A 282 -8.19 5.68 3.83
CA SER A 282 -7.15 6.74 3.82
C SER A 282 -5.80 6.08 3.50
N PRO A 283 -5.21 6.26 2.30
CA PRO A 283 -4.01 5.51 1.93
C PRO A 283 -2.82 5.81 2.86
N ASN A 284 -2.71 7.08 3.27
CA ASN A 284 -1.64 7.59 4.14
C ASN A 284 -1.75 7.11 5.60
N LEU A 285 -2.93 6.69 6.07
CA LEU A 285 -3.14 6.23 7.45
C LEU A 285 -3.55 4.74 7.56
N GLY A 286 -3.97 4.11 6.46
CA GLY A 286 -4.34 2.69 6.40
C GLY A 286 -5.71 2.31 6.98
N GLY A 287 -6.46 3.25 7.56
CA GLY A 287 -7.81 3.01 8.04
C GLY A 287 -8.84 2.89 6.90
N ASN A 288 -9.81 2.00 7.08
CA ASN A 288 -11.02 1.88 6.27
C ASN A 288 -12.21 2.51 7.00
N TYR A 289 -12.95 3.36 6.30
CA TYR A 289 -13.99 4.23 6.81
C TYR A 289 -15.33 4.01 6.09
N PHE A 290 -16.43 4.24 6.80
CA PHE A 290 -17.79 4.29 6.26
C PHE A 290 -18.38 5.69 6.47
N CYS A 291 -18.88 6.31 5.40
CA CYS A 291 -19.54 7.60 5.49
C CYS A 291 -21.01 7.41 5.92
N LYS A 292 -21.32 7.74 7.18
CA LYS A 292 -22.65 7.54 7.76
C LYS A 292 -23.69 8.54 7.25
N ARG A 293 -23.29 9.80 7.09
CA ARG A 293 -24.06 10.95 6.57
C ARG A 293 -23.14 12.14 6.34
N ILE A 294 -23.63 13.18 5.66
CA ILE A 294 -22.92 14.44 5.44
C ILE A 294 -23.88 15.59 5.73
N ASP A 295 -23.55 16.43 6.71
CA ASP A 295 -24.35 17.59 7.13
C ASP A 295 -23.45 18.82 7.13
N ASN A 296 -23.88 19.95 6.55
CA ASN A 296 -23.18 21.25 6.63
C ASN A 296 -21.65 21.19 6.34
N ASN A 297 -21.24 20.55 5.25
CA ASN A 297 -19.84 20.33 4.86
C ASN A 297 -19.01 19.49 5.85
N ILE A 298 -19.65 18.73 6.74
CA ILE A 298 -19.03 17.78 7.66
C ILE A 298 -19.51 16.37 7.32
N ALA A 299 -18.57 15.50 6.95
CA ALA A 299 -18.81 14.07 6.84
C ALA A 299 -18.73 13.42 8.22
N HIS A 300 -19.77 12.65 8.58
CA HIS A 300 -19.77 11.80 9.76
C HIS A 300 -19.20 10.43 9.37
N LEU A 301 -17.95 10.19 9.74
CA LEU A 301 -17.21 8.99 9.36
C LEU A 301 -17.15 8.00 10.52
N PHE A 302 -17.27 6.73 10.19
CA PHE A 302 -17.00 5.63 11.12
C PHE A 302 -15.76 4.88 10.63
N LEU A 303 -14.70 4.83 11.43
CA LEU A 303 -13.55 3.96 11.19
C LEU A 303 -14.00 2.50 11.42
N VAL A 304 -14.20 1.78 10.33
CA VAL A 304 -14.66 0.38 10.33
C VAL A 304 -13.51 -0.56 10.67
N GLU A 305 -12.29 -0.20 10.27
CA GLU A 305 -11.12 -1.05 10.44
C GLU A 305 -9.83 -0.22 10.43
N SER A 306 -9.08 -0.31 11.51
CA SER A 306 -7.67 0.02 11.62
C SER A 306 -7.05 -0.92 12.64
N TYR A 307 -5.76 -1.22 12.51
CA TYR A 307 -5.04 -2.10 13.42
C TYR A 307 -3.84 -1.36 14.02
N ALA A 308 -3.66 -1.53 15.33
CA ALA A 308 -2.51 -1.07 16.08
C ALA A 308 -2.36 -1.92 17.35
N PHE A 309 -1.13 -2.26 17.72
CA PHE A 309 -0.78 -3.04 18.93
C PHE A 309 -1.62 -4.32 19.07
N GLY A 310 -1.78 -5.07 17.98
CA GLY A 310 -2.58 -6.30 17.96
C GLY A 310 -4.09 -6.13 18.19
N ILE A 311 -4.62 -4.90 18.13
CA ILE A 311 -6.02 -4.56 18.42
C ILE A 311 -6.70 -3.96 17.18
N LEU A 312 -7.97 -4.30 16.97
CA LEU A 312 -8.86 -3.67 15.99
C LEU A 312 -9.45 -2.39 16.58
N ILE A 313 -9.06 -1.23 16.05
CA ILE A 313 -9.59 0.09 16.42
C ILE A 313 -10.79 0.44 15.55
N GLN A 314 -11.89 0.84 16.20
CA GLN A 314 -13.13 1.27 15.57
C GLN A 314 -13.68 2.49 16.32
N VAL A 315 -13.97 3.59 15.62
CA VAL A 315 -14.34 4.87 16.23
C VAL A 315 -15.20 5.72 15.29
N GLU A 316 -16.11 6.52 15.83
CA GLU A 316 -16.88 7.52 15.09
C GLU A 316 -16.27 8.92 15.28
N PHE A 317 -16.15 9.67 14.18
CA PHE A 317 -15.61 11.02 14.20
C PHE A 317 -16.19 11.86 13.04
N THR A 318 -15.86 13.15 13.03
CA THR A 318 -16.28 14.12 12.02
C THR A 318 -15.11 14.63 11.21
N GLN A 319 -15.30 14.82 9.91
CA GLN A 319 -14.29 15.32 8.98
C GLN A 319 -14.90 16.40 8.09
N GLU A 320 -14.32 17.61 8.06
CA GLU A 320 -14.70 18.61 7.04
C GLU A 320 -14.43 18.06 5.63
N ILE A 321 -15.41 18.18 4.73
CA ILE A 321 -15.31 17.62 3.36
C ILE A 321 -14.18 18.23 2.52
N LYS A 322 -13.64 19.40 2.90
CA LYS A 322 -12.46 20.00 2.27
C LYS A 322 -11.22 19.10 2.33
N TYR A 323 -11.19 18.13 3.24
CA TYR A 323 -10.13 17.12 3.37
C TYR A 323 -10.47 15.77 2.72
N GLN A 324 -11.57 15.65 1.96
CA GLN A 324 -11.96 14.39 1.30
C GLN A 324 -10.86 13.82 0.37
N SER A 325 -9.95 14.67 -0.14
CA SER A 325 -8.79 14.26 -0.94
C SER A 325 -7.72 13.45 -0.19
N ARG A 326 -7.88 13.26 1.13
CA ARG A 326 -7.09 12.32 1.96
C ARG A 326 -7.63 10.89 1.95
N TYR A 327 -8.73 10.64 1.25
CA TYR A 327 -9.48 9.39 1.24
C TYR A 327 -9.72 8.93 -0.21
N VAL A 328 -9.75 7.62 -0.46
CA VAL A 328 -10.04 7.04 -1.78
C VAL A 328 -11.23 6.10 -1.64
N GLU A 329 -12.22 6.19 -2.53
CA GLU A 329 -13.39 5.30 -2.53
C GLU A 329 -13.00 3.82 -2.72
N ILE A 330 -13.53 2.95 -1.86
CA ILE A 330 -13.33 1.51 -1.95
C ILE A 330 -14.37 0.93 -2.91
N LEU A 331 -13.93 0.58 -4.11
CA LEU A 331 -14.79 0.07 -5.19
C LEU A 331 -14.83 -1.46 -5.33
N ASP A 332 -13.99 -2.22 -4.61
CA ASP A 332 -13.98 -3.69 -4.73
C ASP A 332 -15.21 -4.31 -4.03
N PRO A 333 -16.08 -5.05 -4.75
CA PRO A 333 -17.32 -5.56 -4.16
C PRO A 333 -17.12 -6.61 -3.06
N LYS A 334 -15.98 -7.32 -3.02
CA LYS A 334 -15.70 -8.27 -1.94
C LYS A 334 -15.30 -7.51 -0.68
N GLU A 335 -14.49 -6.47 -0.83
CA GLU A 335 -14.05 -5.62 0.27
C GLU A 335 -15.22 -4.82 0.85
N ILE A 336 -16.07 -4.19 0.02
CA ILE A 336 -17.31 -3.53 0.47
C ILE A 336 -18.17 -4.52 1.27
N LYS A 337 -18.33 -5.77 0.80
CA LYS A 337 -19.09 -6.81 1.51
C LYS A 337 -18.45 -7.20 2.85
N ARG A 338 -17.11 -7.27 2.93
CA ARG A 338 -16.36 -7.57 4.15
C ARG A 338 -16.51 -6.45 5.18
N LEU A 339 -16.25 -5.20 4.78
CA LEU A 339 -16.38 -4.01 5.63
C LEU A 339 -17.84 -3.79 6.07
N THR A 340 -18.82 -4.03 5.20
CA THR A 340 -20.25 -4.03 5.57
C THR A 340 -20.55 -5.06 6.66
N LYS A 341 -19.99 -6.27 6.58
CA LYS A 341 -20.15 -7.29 7.62
C LYS A 341 -19.48 -6.87 8.93
N MET A 342 -18.32 -6.20 8.88
CA MET A 342 -17.66 -5.68 10.09
C MET A 342 -18.49 -4.57 10.73
N TYR A 343 -18.90 -3.56 9.98
CA TYR A 343 -19.73 -2.46 10.48
C TYR A 343 -21.04 -2.93 11.12
N LYS A 344 -21.67 -3.97 10.57
CA LYS A 344 -22.90 -4.59 11.10
C LYS A 344 -22.73 -5.42 12.38
N LYS A 345 -21.51 -5.70 12.85
CA LYS A 345 -21.27 -6.39 14.14
C LYS A 345 -21.22 -5.44 15.35
N ILE A 346 -21.12 -4.13 15.09
CA ILE A 346 -20.87 -3.08 16.08
C ILE A 346 -22.19 -2.43 16.52
N LYS A 347 -23.23 -2.56 15.68
CA LYS A 347 -24.62 -2.27 15.99
C LYS A 347 -25.33 -3.52 16.46
#